data_AF-A0AA94XVY2-F1
#
_entry.id   AF-A0AA94XVY2-F1
#
_cell.length_a   1.000
_cell.length_b   1.000
_cell.length_c   1.000
_cell.angle_alpha   90.00
_cell.angle_beta   90.00
_cell.angle_gamma   90.00
#
_symmetry.space_group_name_H-M   'P 1'
#
loop_
_entity.id
_entity.type
_entity.pdbx_description
1 polymer ?
#
loop_
_entity_poly.entity_id
_entity_poly.type
_entity_poly.pdbx_seq_one_letter_code
_entity_poly.pdbx_strand_id
1 'polypeptide(L)'
;MSESSDQQRPAHGTAPRDPNLFRAEPVSFVRRGNRLQGRRASAWERNAEQYVIEPPRKIADTSVADDFLLDPAEAFGRTAPLVVEIGTGLGECIANAAKDDPERNYLAVEVYRPGLAQLMLKVESFGISNVRAIQANAPEVLDVMLEENSADEIWIFFSDPWHKPRHHKRRLIKKSFLDKASRVLKPGGTLRLATDWSNYAEQMREVLEAHADFENQHPGNLAGEDSNLTKVRRGGMEGFDPEPEFTDGQGGWAPRFERRILTSFEGKALKAGRLVFDLAYTRVG
;
A
#
# COMPACT_ATOMS: atom_id res chain seq x y z
N MET A 1 -41.51 -17.15 47.99
CA MET A 1 -41.32 -16.07 47.00
C MET A 1 -40.03 -15.34 47.32
N SER A 2 -38.95 -15.68 46.62
CA SER A 2 -37.78 -14.82 46.37
C SER A 2 -36.75 -15.66 45.61
N GLU A 3 -36.81 -15.63 44.28
CA GLU A 3 -35.72 -16.16 43.45
C GLU A 3 -35.01 -15.00 42.78
N SER A 4 -33.71 -14.93 43.08
CA SER A 4 -32.71 -14.00 42.57
C SER A 4 -32.43 -14.30 41.10
N SER A 5 -32.63 -13.32 40.21
CA SER A 5 -32.21 -13.42 38.81
C SER A 5 -30.73 -13.06 38.69
N ASP A 6 -29.87 -14.07 38.58
CA ASP A 6 -28.47 -13.92 38.23
C ASP A 6 -28.35 -13.78 36.70
N GLN A 7 -27.89 -12.61 36.23
CA GLN A 7 -27.70 -12.35 34.80
C GLN A 7 -26.41 -13.03 34.32
N GLN A 8 -26.57 -14.15 33.62
CA GLN A 8 -25.48 -14.84 32.93
C GLN A 8 -24.94 -13.99 31.77
N ARG A 9 -23.62 -13.73 31.81
CA ARG A 9 -22.86 -13.14 30.70
C ARG A 9 -22.83 -14.10 29.50
N PRO A 10 -23.01 -13.62 28.25
CA PRO A 10 -23.00 -14.50 27.09
C PRO A 10 -21.60 -15.06 26.81
N ALA A 11 -21.58 -16.37 26.55
CA ALA A 11 -20.40 -17.15 26.23
C ALA A 11 -19.81 -16.78 24.86
N HIS A 12 -18.48 -16.87 24.77
CA HIS A 12 -17.71 -16.63 23.57
C HIS A 12 -18.03 -17.63 22.44
N GLY A 13 -18.16 -17.09 21.21
CA GLY A 13 -17.67 -17.75 20.01
C GLY A 13 -18.60 -18.78 19.36
N THR A 14 -19.63 -18.31 18.66
CA THR A 14 -20.14 -18.93 17.42
C THR A 14 -21.14 -17.97 16.78
N ALA A 15 -20.64 -16.86 16.22
CA ALA A 15 -21.45 -16.08 15.28
C ALA A 15 -21.68 -16.95 14.02
N PRO A 16 -22.91 -17.02 13.48
CA PRO A 16 -23.17 -17.70 12.21
C PRO A 16 -22.27 -17.14 11.10
N ARG A 17 -21.63 -18.02 10.32
CA ARG A 17 -20.85 -17.62 9.13
C ARG A 17 -21.82 -17.18 8.04
N ASP A 18 -22.12 -15.89 7.98
CA ASP A 18 -22.85 -15.30 6.86
C ASP A 18 -21.91 -15.25 5.63
N PRO A 19 -22.26 -15.92 4.50
CA PRO A 19 -21.50 -15.86 3.25
C PRO A 19 -21.29 -14.44 2.71
N ASN A 20 -22.18 -13.50 3.03
CA ASN A 20 -22.06 -12.09 2.63
C ASN A 20 -20.97 -11.32 3.39
N LEU A 21 -20.39 -11.90 4.46
CA LEU A 21 -19.25 -11.32 5.19
C LEU A 21 -17.90 -11.61 4.50
N PHE A 22 -17.87 -12.46 3.48
CA PHE A 22 -16.65 -12.76 2.72
C PHE A 22 -16.48 -11.74 1.59
N ARG A 23 -15.42 -10.93 1.68
CA ARG A 23 -15.09 -9.95 0.63
C ARG A 23 -14.81 -10.64 -0.70
N ALA A 24 -15.51 -10.20 -1.74
CA ALA A 24 -15.24 -10.59 -3.13
C ALA A 24 -13.99 -9.89 -3.68
N GLU A 25 -13.67 -8.69 -3.17
CA GLU A 25 -12.52 -7.90 -3.60
C GLU A 25 -11.21 -8.32 -2.91
N PRO A 26 -10.05 -8.17 -3.59
CA PRO A 26 -8.74 -8.40 -2.99
C PRO A 26 -8.44 -7.49 -1.77
N VAL A 27 -7.67 -8.02 -0.82
CA VAL A 27 -7.10 -7.23 0.29
C VAL A 27 -5.67 -6.82 -0.03
N SER A 28 -5.22 -5.67 0.48
CA SER A 28 -3.84 -5.22 0.30
C SER A 28 -2.81 -6.11 1.01
N PHE A 29 -3.18 -6.78 2.12
CA PHE A 29 -2.29 -7.68 2.88
C PHE A 29 -3.06 -8.69 3.78
N VAL A 30 -2.46 -9.86 4.07
CA VAL A 30 -3.01 -10.94 4.93
C VAL A 30 -2.38 -10.91 6.33
N ARG A 31 -3.19 -10.74 7.38
CA ARG A 31 -2.71 -10.51 8.77
C ARG A 31 -2.06 -11.75 9.41
N ARG A 32 -0.99 -11.53 10.20
CA ARG A 32 -0.43 -12.47 11.18
C ARG A 32 -0.51 -11.88 12.59
N GLY A 33 -1.70 -11.94 13.20
CA GLY A 33 -1.97 -11.47 14.58
C GLY A 33 -1.94 -9.95 14.80
N ASN A 34 -2.75 -9.46 15.75
CA ASN A 34 -2.89 -8.02 16.03
C ASN A 34 -2.29 -7.57 17.39
N ARG A 35 -1.76 -8.50 18.21
CA ARG A 35 -1.33 -8.17 19.58
C ARG A 35 0.00 -7.41 19.57
N LEU A 36 0.02 -6.21 20.16
CA LEU A 36 1.23 -5.43 20.38
C LEU A 36 1.92 -5.88 21.68
N GLN A 37 3.26 -5.84 21.70
CA GLN A 37 4.08 -6.15 22.87
C GLN A 37 5.32 -5.25 22.93
N GLY A 38 5.85 -5.05 24.14
CA GLY A 38 7.11 -4.34 24.37
C GLY A 38 7.09 -2.91 23.81
N ARG A 39 8.22 -2.49 23.21
CA ARG A 39 8.40 -1.11 22.71
C ARG A 39 7.33 -0.65 21.73
N ARG A 40 6.76 -1.56 20.93
CA ARG A 40 5.68 -1.23 19.97
C ARG A 40 4.37 -0.90 20.68
N ALA A 41 4.04 -1.60 21.77
CA ALA A 41 2.85 -1.27 22.56
C ALA A 41 3.00 0.10 23.21
N SER A 42 4.14 0.37 23.85
CA SER A 42 4.40 1.65 24.50
C SER A 42 4.44 2.83 23.51
N ALA A 43 5.03 2.66 22.33
CA ALA A 43 5.00 3.69 21.30
C ALA A 43 3.59 3.91 20.74
N TRP A 44 2.80 2.86 20.57
CA TRP A 44 1.40 3.01 20.18
C TRP A 44 0.61 3.81 21.22
N GLU A 45 0.72 3.46 22.50
CA GLU A 45 0.03 4.15 23.59
C GLU A 45 0.36 5.65 23.66
N ARG A 46 1.63 6.04 23.41
CA ARG A 46 2.05 7.44 23.45
C ARG A 46 1.65 8.26 22.23
N ASN A 47 1.56 7.65 21.05
CA ASN A 47 1.49 8.38 19.78
C ASN A 47 0.18 8.19 19.03
N ALA A 48 -0.56 7.12 19.28
CA ALA A 48 -1.72 6.79 18.46
C ALA A 48 -2.76 7.92 18.42
N GLU A 49 -3.01 8.56 19.56
CA GLU A 49 -3.96 9.69 19.64
C GLU A 49 -3.60 10.85 18.69
N GLN A 50 -2.30 11.14 18.53
CA GLN A 50 -1.84 12.24 17.69
C GLN A 50 -1.69 11.85 16.22
N TYR A 51 -1.25 10.62 15.94
CA TYR A 51 -0.77 10.23 14.62
C TYR A 51 -1.67 9.23 13.91
N VAL A 52 -2.56 8.52 14.62
CA VAL A 52 -3.43 7.50 14.04
C VAL A 52 -4.84 8.07 13.88
N ILE A 53 -5.30 8.10 12.63
CA ILE A 53 -6.69 8.41 12.31
C ILE A 53 -7.49 7.10 12.45
N GLU A 54 -8.50 7.12 13.31
CA GLU A 54 -9.41 5.99 13.51
C GLU A 54 -10.72 6.22 12.76
N PRO A 55 -10.88 5.71 11.51
CA PRO A 55 -12.14 5.82 10.80
C PRO A 55 -13.23 5.00 11.50
N PRO A 56 -14.48 5.49 11.53
CA PRO A 56 -15.64 4.65 11.87
C PRO A 56 -15.66 3.39 11.02
N ARG A 57 -16.06 2.26 11.61
CA ARG A 57 -16.03 0.94 10.96
C ARG A 57 -17.42 0.55 10.45
N LYS A 58 -17.48 -0.06 9.26
CA LYS A 58 -18.72 -0.57 8.68
C LYS A 58 -19.06 -1.98 9.18
N ILE A 59 -18.23 -2.97 8.82
CA ILE A 59 -18.48 -4.40 9.07
C ILE A 59 -17.23 -5.10 9.65
N ALA A 60 -16.04 -4.74 9.16
CA ALA A 60 -14.78 -5.39 9.55
C ALA A 60 -13.85 -4.41 10.28
N ASP A 61 -12.92 -4.94 11.08
CA ASP A 61 -11.95 -4.14 11.87
C ASP A 61 -11.03 -3.23 11.04
N THR A 62 -10.92 -3.45 9.72
CA THR A 62 -10.19 -2.57 8.78
C THR A 62 -11.10 -1.95 7.74
N SER A 63 -12.41 -2.05 7.92
CA SER A 63 -13.35 -1.35 7.06
C SER A 63 -13.43 0.13 7.40
N VAL A 64 -13.90 0.93 6.44
CA VAL A 64 -14.22 2.34 6.61
C VAL A 64 -15.72 2.48 6.39
N ALA A 65 -16.41 3.25 7.24
CA ALA A 65 -17.83 3.57 7.08
C ALA A 65 -18.02 4.42 5.82
N ASP A 66 -19.10 4.16 5.08
CA ASP A 66 -19.35 4.71 3.73
C ASP A 66 -19.46 6.25 3.69
N ASP A 67 -19.63 6.90 4.83
CA ASP A 67 -19.84 8.35 5.00
C ASP A 67 -18.64 9.07 5.64
N PHE A 68 -17.54 8.36 5.91
CA PHE A 68 -16.37 8.96 6.53
C PHE A 68 -15.43 9.57 5.50
N LEU A 69 -15.49 10.89 5.34
CA LEU A 69 -14.53 11.68 4.56
C LEU A 69 -13.44 12.26 5.48
N LEU A 70 -12.19 12.13 5.07
CA LEU A 70 -11.05 12.75 5.73
C LEU A 70 -10.85 14.17 5.18
N ASP A 71 -10.77 15.16 6.08
CA ASP A 71 -10.14 16.45 5.78
C ASP A 71 -8.63 16.37 6.12
N PRO A 72 -7.72 16.37 5.11
CA PRO A 72 -6.29 16.36 5.38
C PRO A 72 -5.80 17.63 6.07
N ALA A 73 -6.42 18.79 5.82
CA ALA A 73 -6.00 20.03 6.46
C ALA A 73 -6.27 20.00 7.97
N GLU A 74 -7.45 19.50 8.37
CA GLU A 74 -7.79 19.27 9.77
C GLU A 74 -6.86 18.21 10.40
N ALA A 75 -6.73 17.05 9.76
CA ALA A 75 -5.97 15.93 10.31
C ALA A 75 -4.49 16.27 10.53
N PHE A 76 -3.89 17.05 9.63
CA PHE A 76 -2.48 17.47 9.72
C PHE A 76 -2.30 18.82 10.42
N GLY A 77 -3.38 19.59 10.66
CA GLY A 77 -3.33 20.96 11.19
C GLY A 77 -2.71 21.97 10.21
N ARG A 78 -2.62 21.63 8.93
CA ARG A 78 -2.03 22.47 7.87
C ARG A 78 -2.46 21.98 6.48
N THR A 79 -2.45 22.88 5.51
CA THR A 79 -2.59 22.54 4.08
C THR A 79 -1.21 22.40 3.45
N ALA A 80 -0.94 21.22 2.88
CA ALA A 80 0.30 20.89 2.19
C ALA A 80 0.05 19.77 1.18
N PRO A 81 0.93 19.56 0.17
CA PRO A 81 0.79 18.44 -0.76
C PRO A 81 0.70 17.10 -0.02
N LEU A 82 -0.21 16.22 -0.44
CA LEU A 82 -0.50 14.96 0.21
C LEU A 82 0.10 13.79 -0.56
N VAL A 83 0.96 13.03 0.11
CA VAL A 83 1.52 11.76 -0.36
C VAL A 83 0.84 10.62 0.40
N VAL A 84 0.30 9.65 -0.31
CA VAL A 84 -0.34 8.47 0.29
C VAL A 84 0.48 7.23 0.01
N GLU A 85 0.98 6.53 1.03
CA GLU A 85 1.62 5.22 0.87
C GLU A 85 0.65 4.11 1.25
N ILE A 86 0.35 3.23 0.29
CA ILE A 86 -0.52 2.07 0.47
C ILE A 86 0.32 0.84 0.77
N GLY A 87 0.02 0.20 1.90
CA GLY A 87 0.75 -0.99 2.36
C GLY A 87 2.15 -0.62 2.85
N THR A 88 2.27 0.37 3.74
CA THR A 88 3.57 0.90 4.21
C THR A 88 4.44 -0.14 4.92
N GLY A 89 3.84 -1.28 5.31
CA GLY A 89 4.50 -2.34 6.04
C GLY A 89 4.98 -1.84 7.40
N LEU A 90 6.29 -1.63 7.52
CA LEU A 90 6.92 -1.16 8.76
C LEU A 90 7.12 0.38 8.80
N GLY A 91 6.58 1.09 7.82
CA GLY A 91 6.67 2.55 7.70
C GLY A 91 8.08 3.05 7.40
N GLU A 92 8.95 2.21 6.83
CA GLU A 92 10.36 2.56 6.55
C GLU A 92 10.46 3.67 5.50
N CYS A 93 9.74 3.52 4.39
CA CYS A 93 9.77 4.47 3.28
C CYS A 93 9.10 5.79 3.68
N ILE A 94 7.82 5.76 4.06
CA ILE A 94 7.07 6.97 4.44
C ILE A 94 7.74 7.81 5.53
N ALA A 95 8.31 7.18 6.57
CA ALA A 95 8.94 7.94 7.65
C ALA A 95 10.23 8.64 7.21
N ASN A 96 11.03 8.01 6.34
CA ASN A 96 12.23 8.66 5.81
C ASN A 96 11.87 9.78 4.84
N ALA A 97 10.90 9.53 3.95
CA ALA A 97 10.40 10.59 3.06
C ALA A 97 9.84 11.78 3.83
N ALA A 98 9.05 11.54 4.88
CA ALA A 98 8.49 12.60 5.72
C ALA A 98 9.56 13.40 6.47
N LYS A 99 10.63 12.73 6.91
CA LYS A 99 11.79 13.39 7.53
C LYS A 99 12.55 14.27 6.53
N ASP A 100 12.75 13.79 5.31
CA ASP A 100 13.59 14.46 4.32
C ASP A 100 12.82 15.54 3.52
N ASP A 101 11.49 15.53 3.58
CA ASP A 101 10.61 16.48 2.89
C ASP A 101 9.47 16.95 3.83
N PRO A 102 9.77 17.84 4.80
CA PRO A 102 8.83 18.30 5.82
C PRO A 102 7.69 19.16 5.25
N GLU A 103 7.82 19.67 4.02
CA GLU A 103 6.83 20.54 3.38
C GLU A 103 5.58 19.78 2.92
N ARG A 104 5.62 18.44 2.89
CA ARG A 104 4.50 17.59 2.47
C ARG A 104 3.87 16.82 3.63
N ASN A 105 2.60 16.49 3.48
CA ASN A 105 1.85 15.60 4.36
C ASN A 105 1.94 14.17 3.86
N TYR A 106 2.12 13.22 4.77
CA TYR A 106 2.29 11.80 4.45
C TYR A 106 1.24 10.94 5.15
N LEU A 107 0.42 10.24 4.37
CA LEU A 107 -0.63 9.36 4.86
C LEU A 107 -0.23 7.88 4.68
N ALA A 108 0.02 7.21 5.79
CA ALA A 108 0.37 5.81 5.84
C ALA A 108 -0.89 4.93 5.96
N VAL A 109 -1.21 4.15 4.92
CA VAL A 109 -2.34 3.22 4.92
C VAL A 109 -1.83 1.79 5.07
N GLU A 110 -2.20 1.10 6.15
CA GLU A 110 -1.73 -0.26 6.44
C GLU A 110 -2.76 -1.06 7.24
N VAL A 111 -3.01 -2.32 6.89
CA VAL A 111 -3.94 -3.18 7.65
C VAL A 111 -3.29 -3.83 8.87
N TYR A 112 -1.96 -3.95 8.86
CA TYR A 112 -1.15 -4.58 9.90
C TYR A 112 -0.74 -3.60 10.99
N ARG A 113 -1.53 -3.55 12.08
CA ARG A 113 -1.29 -2.68 13.25
C ARG A 113 0.14 -2.72 13.82
N PRO A 114 0.81 -3.89 13.97
CA PRO A 114 2.21 -3.90 14.42
C PRO A 114 3.18 -3.18 13.48
N GLY A 115 2.85 -3.10 12.19
CA GLY A 115 3.56 -2.27 11.22
C GLY A 115 3.38 -0.78 11.49
N LEU A 116 2.15 -0.33 11.73
CA LEU A 116 1.87 1.05 12.14
C LEU A 116 2.50 1.40 13.50
N ALA A 117 2.52 0.47 14.47
CA ALA A 117 3.25 0.68 15.72
C ALA A 117 4.77 0.79 15.52
N GLN A 118 5.31 0.13 14.49
CA GLN A 118 6.71 0.30 14.08
C GLN A 118 6.96 1.66 13.43
N LEU A 119 5.99 2.19 12.68
CA LEU A 119 6.01 3.56 12.17
C LEU A 119 6.01 4.57 13.33
N MET A 120 5.20 4.38 14.37
CA MET A 120 5.19 5.30 15.54
C MET A 120 6.57 5.43 16.20
N LEU A 121 7.32 4.31 16.32
CA LEU A 121 8.71 4.36 16.81
C LEU A 121 9.62 5.21 15.91
N LYS A 122 9.39 5.22 14.59
CA LYS A 122 10.17 6.04 13.65
C LYS A 122 9.77 7.51 13.74
N VAL A 123 8.47 7.77 13.87
CA VAL A 123 7.93 9.12 14.08
C VAL A 123 8.59 9.76 15.31
N GLU A 124 8.60 9.04 16.45
CA GLU A 124 9.30 9.49 17.67
C GLU A 124 10.80 9.69 17.42
N SER A 125 11.46 8.70 16.82
CA SER A 125 12.91 8.73 16.62
C SER A 125 13.37 9.83 15.66
N PHE A 126 12.54 10.21 14.69
CA PHE A 126 12.86 11.25 13.71
C PHE A 126 12.33 12.63 14.14
N GLY A 127 11.44 12.70 15.14
CA GLY A 127 10.82 13.95 15.57
C GLY A 127 9.94 14.59 14.51
N ILE A 128 9.29 13.77 13.67
CA ILE A 128 8.48 14.24 12.53
C ILE A 128 7.00 14.38 12.92
N SER A 129 6.34 15.42 12.43
CA SER A 129 4.92 15.70 12.72
C SER A 129 4.01 15.60 11.48
N ASN A 130 4.60 15.52 10.29
CA ASN A 130 3.94 15.53 8.98
C ASN A 130 3.52 14.13 8.48
N VAL A 131 3.32 13.18 9.40
CA VAL A 131 2.81 11.83 9.10
C VAL A 131 1.47 11.62 9.80
N ARG A 132 0.53 10.97 9.12
CA ARG A 132 -0.64 10.34 9.74
C ARG A 132 -0.74 8.89 9.29
N ALA A 133 -1.34 8.05 10.13
CA ALA A 133 -1.49 6.62 9.89
C ALA A 133 -2.96 6.22 9.96
N ILE A 134 -3.37 5.31 9.07
CA ILE A 134 -4.71 4.72 9.06
C ILE A 134 -4.57 3.21 9.07
N GLN A 135 -5.24 2.56 10.02
CA GLN A 135 -5.44 1.12 9.95
C GLN A 135 -6.69 0.79 9.11
N ALA A 136 -6.52 0.57 7.81
CA ALA A 136 -7.64 0.25 6.92
C ALA A 136 -7.22 -0.52 5.67
N ASN A 137 -8.20 -1.12 5.00
CA ASN A 137 -8.01 -1.71 3.67
C ASN A 137 -7.90 -0.59 2.64
N ALA A 138 -6.87 -0.64 1.80
CA ALA A 138 -6.53 0.49 0.94
C ALA A 138 -7.59 0.86 -0.12
N PRO A 139 -8.26 -0.10 -0.81
CA PRO A 139 -9.37 0.23 -1.69
C PRO A 139 -10.48 1.02 -0.99
N GLU A 140 -10.81 0.72 0.28
CA GLU A 140 -11.85 1.45 1.01
C GLU A 140 -11.41 2.86 1.40
N VAL A 141 -10.12 3.07 1.70
CA VAL A 141 -9.58 4.42 1.91
C VAL A 141 -9.66 5.24 0.61
N LEU A 142 -9.32 4.63 -0.53
CA LEU A 142 -9.40 5.30 -1.82
C LEU A 142 -10.82 5.45 -2.36
N ASP A 143 -11.79 4.63 -1.94
CA ASP A 143 -13.19 4.74 -2.39
C ASP A 143 -13.96 5.78 -1.61
N VAL A 144 -13.78 5.76 -0.29
CA VAL A 144 -14.70 6.40 0.65
C VAL A 144 -14.05 7.57 1.37
N MET A 145 -12.80 7.39 1.79
CA MET A 145 -12.19 8.29 2.77
C MET A 145 -11.52 9.51 2.16
N LEU A 146 -10.89 9.37 1.00
CA LEU A 146 -10.20 10.47 0.34
C LEU A 146 -11.10 11.11 -0.72
N GLU A 147 -11.17 12.43 -0.71
CA GLU A 147 -11.87 13.19 -1.73
C GLU A 147 -11.20 13.06 -3.11
N GLU A 148 -11.95 13.38 -4.16
CA GLU A 148 -11.40 13.46 -5.51
C GLU A 148 -10.30 14.52 -5.58
N ASN A 149 -9.23 14.25 -6.34
CA ASN A 149 -8.14 15.20 -6.53
C ASN A 149 -7.50 15.70 -5.21
N SER A 150 -7.47 14.86 -4.18
CA SER A 150 -6.92 15.23 -2.86
C SER A 150 -5.45 14.85 -2.69
N ALA A 151 -4.96 13.83 -3.41
CA ALA A 151 -3.58 13.36 -3.31
C ALA A 151 -2.69 13.87 -4.46
N ASP A 152 -1.47 14.27 -4.14
CA ASP A 152 -0.43 14.67 -5.10
C ASP A 152 0.39 13.46 -5.57
N GLU A 153 0.62 12.49 -4.69
CA GLU A 153 1.26 11.21 -5.04
C GLU A 153 0.62 10.03 -4.31
N ILE A 154 0.56 8.88 -4.98
CA ILE A 154 0.24 7.58 -4.39
C ILE A 154 1.41 6.64 -4.59
N TRP A 155 1.88 6.01 -3.51
CA TRP A 155 2.98 5.05 -3.52
C TRP A 155 2.50 3.65 -3.14
N ILE A 156 2.89 2.65 -3.91
CA ILE A 156 2.56 1.24 -3.65
C ILE A 156 3.81 0.39 -3.92
N PHE A 157 4.55 0.09 -2.86
CA PHE A 157 5.79 -0.66 -2.98
C PHE A 157 5.63 -2.07 -2.45
N PHE A 158 5.99 -3.06 -3.26
CA PHE A 158 6.05 -4.48 -2.92
C PHE A 158 4.70 -5.04 -2.43
N SER A 159 3.58 -4.62 -3.02
CA SER A 159 2.27 -5.26 -2.80
C SER A 159 2.34 -6.76 -3.13
N ASP A 160 1.52 -7.58 -2.45
CA ASP A 160 1.61 -9.05 -2.56
C ASP A 160 1.50 -9.51 -4.04
N PRO A 161 2.56 -10.15 -4.58
CA PRO A 161 2.59 -10.57 -5.97
C PRO A 161 1.73 -11.80 -6.27
N TRP A 162 1.32 -12.55 -5.22
CA TRP A 162 0.55 -13.77 -5.35
C TRP A 162 1.13 -14.74 -6.40
N HIS A 163 2.34 -15.25 -6.18
CA HIS A 163 3.15 -16.02 -7.16
C HIS A 163 2.45 -17.18 -7.89
N LYS A 164 1.34 -17.71 -7.36
CA LYS A 164 0.62 -18.84 -7.97
C LYS A 164 -0.46 -18.32 -8.93
N PRO A 165 -0.55 -18.81 -10.18
CA PRO A 165 -1.54 -18.34 -11.17
C PRO A 165 -2.97 -18.27 -10.65
N ARG A 166 -3.42 -19.31 -9.92
CA ARG A 166 -4.77 -19.36 -9.29
C ARG A 166 -5.06 -18.22 -8.30
N HIS A 167 -4.05 -17.49 -7.87
CA HIS A 167 -4.13 -16.39 -6.92
C HIS A 167 -3.94 -15.02 -7.56
N HIS A 168 -3.63 -14.91 -8.87
CA HIS A 168 -3.43 -13.62 -9.54
C HIS A 168 -4.67 -12.70 -9.44
N LYS A 169 -5.87 -13.28 -9.35
CA LYS A 169 -7.10 -12.53 -9.04
C LYS A 169 -7.09 -11.81 -7.69
N ARG A 170 -6.08 -12.00 -6.84
CA ARG A 170 -5.90 -11.31 -5.55
C ARG A 170 -4.85 -10.20 -5.60
N ARG A 171 -4.16 -10.02 -6.74
CA ARG A 171 -3.26 -8.90 -6.95
C ARG A 171 -4.03 -7.59 -6.81
N LEU A 172 -3.39 -6.60 -6.19
CA LEU A 172 -3.99 -5.30 -5.91
C LEU A 172 -4.14 -4.47 -7.19
N ILE A 173 -3.09 -4.42 -8.01
CA ILE A 173 -3.06 -3.58 -9.20
C ILE A 173 -3.91 -4.23 -10.30
N LYS A 174 -5.09 -3.65 -10.50
CA LYS A 174 -6.08 -4.00 -11.51
C LYS A 174 -6.80 -2.73 -11.94
N LYS A 175 -7.52 -2.77 -13.06
CA LYS A 175 -8.33 -1.65 -13.54
C LYS A 175 -9.21 -1.06 -12.43
N SER A 176 -9.95 -1.90 -11.70
CA SER A 176 -10.84 -1.44 -10.62
C SER A 176 -10.13 -0.74 -9.47
N PHE A 177 -8.84 -1.00 -9.24
CA PHE A 177 -8.04 -0.28 -8.25
C PHE A 177 -7.49 1.03 -8.85
N LEU A 178 -7.07 1.00 -10.11
CA LEU A 178 -6.62 2.19 -10.83
C LEU A 178 -7.74 3.22 -11.03
N ASP A 179 -8.98 2.79 -11.22
CA ASP A 179 -10.16 3.66 -11.25
C ASP A 179 -10.29 4.46 -9.91
N LYS A 180 -9.94 3.84 -8.78
CA LYS A 180 -9.97 4.47 -7.44
C LYS A 180 -8.77 5.38 -7.23
N ALA A 181 -7.58 4.93 -7.62
CA ALA A 181 -6.35 5.70 -7.51
C ALA A 181 -6.38 6.95 -8.38
N SER A 182 -6.88 6.84 -9.61
CA SER A 182 -7.09 8.00 -10.51
C SER A 182 -8.12 8.95 -9.91
N ARG A 183 -9.26 8.51 -9.38
CA ARG A 183 -10.22 9.41 -8.72
C ARG A 183 -9.57 10.30 -7.65
N VAL A 184 -8.74 9.72 -6.79
CA VAL A 184 -8.12 10.40 -5.64
C VAL A 184 -6.91 11.25 -6.01
N LEU A 185 -6.09 10.84 -6.98
CA LEU A 185 -4.96 11.62 -7.46
C LEU A 185 -5.44 12.92 -8.12
N LYS A 186 -4.69 14.01 -7.94
CA LYS A 186 -4.87 15.25 -8.71
C LYS A 186 -4.49 15.03 -10.18
N PRO A 187 -5.06 15.81 -11.13
CA PRO A 187 -4.49 15.89 -12.47
C PRO A 187 -3.02 16.34 -12.35
N GLY A 188 -2.12 15.66 -13.07
CA GLY A 188 -0.67 15.82 -12.94
C GLY A 188 -0.04 15.10 -11.75
N GLY A 189 -0.84 14.48 -10.86
CA GLY A 189 -0.36 13.69 -9.73
C GLY A 189 0.32 12.39 -10.17
N THR A 190 1.20 11.83 -9.32
CA THR A 190 2.01 10.66 -9.68
C THR A 190 1.61 9.40 -8.92
N LEU A 191 1.37 8.30 -9.64
CA LEU A 191 1.30 6.95 -9.10
C LEU A 191 2.68 6.28 -9.22
N ARG A 192 3.26 5.85 -8.10
CA ARG A 192 4.55 5.14 -8.05
C ARG A 192 4.36 3.72 -7.57
N LEU A 193 4.82 2.75 -8.36
CA LEU A 193 4.77 1.33 -8.02
C LEU A 193 6.18 0.75 -7.98
N ALA A 194 6.38 -0.26 -7.14
CA ALA A 194 7.57 -1.10 -7.20
C ALA A 194 7.21 -2.56 -6.88
N THR A 195 7.85 -3.50 -7.57
CA THR A 195 7.72 -4.93 -7.26
C THR A 195 9.01 -5.67 -7.61
N ASP A 196 9.26 -6.79 -6.94
CA ASP A 196 10.39 -7.68 -7.15
C ASP A 196 9.98 -9.01 -7.80
N TRP A 197 8.86 -9.00 -8.52
CA TRP A 197 8.32 -10.16 -9.20
C TRP A 197 7.98 -9.81 -10.65
N SER A 198 8.78 -10.31 -11.59
CA SER A 198 8.73 -9.92 -13.00
C SER A 198 7.33 -10.04 -13.62
N ASN A 199 6.66 -11.17 -13.42
CA ASN A 199 5.31 -11.39 -13.94
C ASN A 199 4.27 -10.41 -13.35
N TYR A 200 4.47 -9.94 -12.13
CA TYR A 200 3.58 -8.92 -11.56
C TYR A 200 3.92 -7.54 -12.11
N ALA A 201 5.21 -7.23 -12.33
CA ALA A 201 5.64 -5.99 -12.97
C ALA A 201 5.05 -5.85 -14.38
N GLU A 202 5.10 -6.93 -15.19
CA GLU A 202 4.47 -6.98 -16.51
C GLU A 202 2.97 -6.70 -16.44
N GLN A 203 2.25 -7.37 -15.52
CA GLN A 203 0.81 -7.13 -15.33
C GLN A 203 0.53 -5.67 -14.88
N MET A 204 1.35 -5.10 -14.00
CA MET A 204 1.20 -3.70 -13.59
C MET A 204 1.32 -2.77 -14.79
N ARG A 205 2.35 -2.96 -15.63
CA ARG A 205 2.56 -2.20 -16.87
C ARG A 205 1.36 -2.36 -17.80
N GLU A 206 0.96 -3.59 -18.12
CA GLU A 206 -0.18 -3.87 -19.02
C GLU A 206 -1.47 -3.18 -18.58
N VAL A 207 -1.79 -3.24 -17.28
CA VAL A 207 -3.03 -2.68 -16.75
C VAL A 207 -2.99 -1.14 -16.70
N LEU A 208 -1.82 -0.55 -16.47
CA LEU A 208 -1.63 0.90 -16.49
C LEU A 208 -1.64 1.47 -17.90
N GLU A 209 -0.94 0.85 -18.85
CA GLU A 209 -0.92 1.25 -20.26
C GLU A 209 -2.32 1.15 -20.91
N ALA A 210 -3.19 0.28 -20.40
CA ALA A 210 -4.58 0.15 -20.84
C ALA A 210 -5.56 1.14 -20.15
N HIS A 211 -5.09 1.93 -19.17
CA HIS A 211 -5.95 2.80 -18.36
C HIS A 211 -5.91 4.25 -18.89
N ALA A 212 -7.07 4.77 -19.31
CA ALA A 212 -7.15 6.08 -19.99
C ALA A 212 -6.63 7.27 -19.17
N ASP A 213 -6.75 7.22 -17.84
CA ASP A 213 -6.35 8.33 -16.97
C ASP A 213 -4.85 8.34 -16.60
N PHE A 214 -4.06 7.36 -17.04
CA PHE A 214 -2.65 7.24 -16.69
C PHE A 214 -1.74 7.27 -17.92
N GLU A 215 -0.67 8.06 -17.82
CA GLU A 215 0.39 8.12 -18.83
C GLU A 215 1.73 7.73 -18.20
N ASN A 216 2.48 6.87 -18.87
CA ASN A 216 3.79 6.42 -18.41
C ASN A 216 4.78 7.59 -18.41
N GLN A 217 5.49 7.83 -17.30
CA GLN A 217 6.51 8.88 -17.21
C GLN A 217 7.82 8.52 -17.93
N HIS A 218 8.00 7.24 -18.29
CA HIS A 218 9.24 6.70 -18.82
C HIS A 218 9.01 5.74 -20.01
N PRO A 219 8.23 6.12 -21.04
CA PRO A 219 7.91 5.23 -22.15
C PRO A 219 9.19 4.74 -22.86
N GLY A 220 9.29 3.43 -23.10
CA GLY A 220 10.46 2.81 -23.75
C GLY A 220 11.74 2.78 -22.90
N ASN A 221 11.74 3.36 -21.69
CA ASN A 221 12.92 3.39 -20.85
C ASN A 221 13.25 2.00 -20.28
N LEU A 222 14.55 1.74 -20.05
CA LEU A 222 15.07 0.46 -19.57
C LEU A 222 14.53 -0.74 -20.38
N ALA A 223 14.48 -0.61 -21.71
CA ALA A 223 14.19 -1.69 -22.65
C ALA A 223 15.46 -2.47 -23.02
N GLY A 224 15.32 -3.49 -23.86
CA GLY A 224 16.45 -4.21 -24.43
C GLY A 224 17.32 -4.89 -23.37
N GLU A 225 18.63 -4.79 -23.53
CA GLU A 225 19.62 -5.38 -22.60
C GLU A 225 19.62 -4.74 -21.21
N ASP A 226 19.18 -3.48 -21.11
CA ASP A 226 19.15 -2.75 -19.84
C ASP A 226 17.95 -3.18 -18.98
N SER A 227 16.92 -3.77 -19.59
CA SER A 227 15.72 -4.23 -18.90
C SER A 227 16.01 -5.33 -17.88
N ASN A 228 15.48 -5.14 -16.66
CA ASN A 228 15.44 -6.20 -15.66
C ASN A 228 14.58 -7.38 -16.12
N LEU A 229 13.59 -7.16 -17.00
CA LEU A 229 12.76 -8.24 -17.54
C LEU A 229 13.60 -9.12 -18.48
N THR A 230 14.42 -8.51 -19.35
CA THR A 230 15.38 -9.23 -20.18
C THR A 230 16.32 -10.11 -19.34
N LYS A 231 16.89 -9.52 -18.29
CA LYS A 231 17.81 -10.23 -17.38
C LYS A 231 17.12 -11.39 -16.66
N VAL A 232 15.91 -11.18 -16.16
CA VAL A 232 15.12 -12.22 -15.46
C VAL A 232 14.82 -13.40 -16.39
N ARG A 233 14.30 -13.13 -17.59
CA ARG A 233 13.83 -14.16 -18.53
C ARG A 233 15.01 -14.94 -19.11
N ARG A 234 16.08 -14.28 -19.56
CA ARG A 234 17.29 -14.97 -20.04
C ARG A 234 17.99 -15.77 -18.95
N GLY A 235 18.00 -15.23 -17.73
CA GLY A 235 18.67 -15.85 -16.58
C GLY A 235 17.90 -16.99 -15.92
N GLY A 236 16.65 -17.26 -16.32
CA GLY A 236 15.80 -18.24 -15.64
C GLY A 236 15.60 -17.92 -14.16
N MET A 237 15.47 -16.63 -13.82
CA MET A 237 15.28 -16.20 -12.43
C MET A 237 13.86 -16.54 -11.96
N GLU A 238 13.61 -16.41 -10.65
CA GLU A 238 12.27 -16.59 -10.05
C GLU A 238 11.67 -18.00 -10.22
N GLY A 239 12.49 -18.98 -10.63
CA GLY A 239 12.07 -20.38 -10.84
C GLY A 239 11.45 -20.64 -12.21
N PHE A 240 11.64 -19.73 -13.18
CA PHE A 240 11.25 -19.93 -14.58
C PHE A 240 12.38 -20.57 -15.39
N ASP A 241 12.03 -21.29 -16.45
CA ASP A 241 13.02 -21.77 -17.42
C ASP A 241 13.65 -20.57 -18.15
N PRO A 242 14.97 -20.61 -18.43
CA PRO A 242 15.64 -19.53 -19.13
C PRO A 242 15.18 -19.43 -20.59
N GLU A 243 15.03 -18.20 -21.07
CA GLU A 243 14.68 -17.85 -22.44
C GLU A 243 15.81 -17.00 -23.06
N PRO A 244 16.88 -17.61 -23.60
CA PRO A 244 18.11 -16.90 -23.98
C PRO A 244 17.92 -15.80 -25.03
N GLU A 245 16.94 -15.96 -25.91
CA GLU A 245 16.63 -15.01 -26.99
C GLU A 245 15.64 -13.92 -26.56
N PHE A 246 15.08 -14.00 -25.35
CA PHE A 246 14.09 -13.04 -24.90
C PHE A 246 14.71 -11.64 -24.79
N THR A 247 14.01 -10.63 -25.29
CA THR A 247 14.39 -9.22 -25.15
C THR A 247 13.13 -8.39 -24.90
N ASP A 248 13.11 -7.61 -23.82
CA ASP A 248 12.02 -6.68 -23.52
C ASP A 248 12.06 -5.48 -24.45
N GLY A 249 11.41 -5.59 -25.60
CA GLY A 249 11.31 -4.50 -26.58
C GLY A 249 10.41 -3.35 -26.14
N GLN A 250 9.58 -3.53 -25.11
CA GLN A 250 8.61 -2.52 -24.66
C GLN A 250 9.23 -1.55 -23.67
N GLY A 251 10.01 -2.03 -22.69
CA GLY A 251 10.54 -1.19 -21.61
C GLY A 251 9.41 -0.48 -20.85
N GLY A 252 9.54 0.82 -20.61
CA GLY A 252 8.53 1.57 -19.86
C GLY A 252 8.74 1.52 -18.35
N TRP A 253 9.94 1.13 -17.89
CA TRP A 253 10.27 1.04 -16.48
C TRP A 253 10.88 2.35 -15.99
N ALA A 254 10.45 2.78 -14.80
CA ALA A 254 11.03 3.93 -14.14
C ALA A 254 12.42 3.56 -13.56
N PRO A 255 13.35 4.53 -13.46
CA PRO A 255 14.47 4.37 -12.55
C PRO A 255 13.97 4.19 -11.11
N ARG A 256 14.79 3.57 -10.27
CA ARG A 256 14.47 3.41 -8.84
C ARG A 256 14.13 4.77 -8.23
N PHE A 257 12.95 4.88 -7.61
CA PHE A 257 12.50 6.13 -7.02
C PHE A 257 13.47 6.59 -5.91
N GLU A 258 14.00 7.81 -6.05
CA GLU A 258 15.08 8.31 -5.19
C GLU A 258 14.69 8.40 -3.70
N ARG A 259 13.42 8.76 -3.40
CA ARG A 259 12.90 8.83 -2.02
C ARG A 259 12.51 7.46 -1.45
N ARG A 260 12.51 6.40 -2.26
CA ARG A 260 12.33 5.04 -1.76
C ARG A 260 13.65 4.61 -1.13
N ILE A 261 13.75 4.58 0.21
CA ILE A 261 14.95 4.03 0.85
C ILE A 261 15.02 2.51 0.64
N LEU A 262 16.19 1.89 0.87
CA LEU A 262 16.31 0.43 0.85
C LEU A 262 15.51 -0.17 2.01
N THR A 263 14.30 -0.64 1.74
CA THR A 263 13.42 -1.21 2.77
C THR A 263 13.83 -2.63 3.14
N SER A 264 13.33 -3.14 4.27
CA SER A 264 13.51 -4.54 4.63
C SER A 264 12.91 -5.52 3.63
N PHE A 265 11.89 -5.13 2.86
CA PHE A 265 11.31 -5.93 1.78
C PHE A 265 12.22 -5.97 0.56
N GLU A 266 12.69 -4.82 0.11
CA GLU A 266 13.65 -4.72 -1.00
C GLU A 266 14.96 -5.43 -0.67
N GLY A 267 15.49 -5.24 0.55
CA GLY A 267 16.69 -5.94 0.99
C GLY A 267 16.55 -7.46 1.01
N LYS A 268 15.34 -8.00 1.31
CA LYS A 268 15.06 -9.44 1.19
C LYS A 268 14.97 -9.89 -0.26
N ALA A 269 14.39 -9.06 -1.14
CA ALA A 269 14.34 -9.32 -2.57
C ALA A 269 15.74 -9.48 -3.18
N LEU A 270 16.61 -8.50 -2.92
CA LEU A 270 17.97 -8.49 -3.44
C LEU A 270 18.79 -9.66 -2.89
N LYS A 271 18.65 -10.00 -1.60
CA LYS A 271 19.30 -11.19 -1.02
C LYS A 271 18.84 -12.50 -1.65
N ALA A 272 17.61 -12.55 -2.16
CA ALA A 272 17.08 -13.68 -2.90
C ALA A 272 17.47 -13.67 -4.40
N GLY A 273 18.33 -12.73 -4.82
CA GLY A 273 18.75 -12.59 -6.21
C GLY A 273 17.68 -12.04 -7.15
N ARG A 274 16.59 -11.46 -6.62
CA ARG A 274 15.51 -10.89 -7.41
C ARG A 274 15.82 -9.46 -7.81
N LEU A 275 15.42 -9.09 -9.02
CA LEU A 275 15.53 -7.73 -9.54
C LEU A 275 14.25 -6.96 -9.25
N VAL A 276 14.36 -5.64 -9.10
CA VAL A 276 13.22 -4.76 -8.80
C VAL A 276 12.81 -4.01 -10.06
N PHE A 277 11.50 -3.86 -10.21
CA PHE A 277 10.86 -3.09 -11.27
C PHE A 277 10.15 -1.91 -10.62
N ASP A 278 10.53 -0.70 -11.02
CA ASP A 278 9.84 0.53 -10.62
C ASP A 278 8.98 1.02 -11.81
N LEU A 279 7.80 1.55 -11.50
CA LEU A 279 6.90 2.17 -12.47
C LEU A 279 6.45 3.53 -11.92
N ALA A 280 6.34 4.52 -12.80
CA ALA A 280 5.85 5.84 -12.45
C ALA A 280 4.92 6.36 -13.56
N TYR A 281 3.70 6.71 -13.18
CA TYR A 281 2.65 7.16 -14.11
C TYR A 281 2.05 8.47 -13.61
N THR A 282 1.79 9.39 -14.54
CA THR A 282 1.09 10.65 -14.28
C THR A 282 -0.40 10.45 -14.51
N ARG A 283 -1.25 11.01 -13.64
CA ARG A 283 -2.69 11.13 -13.92
C ARG A 283 -2.91 12.28 -14.92
N VAL A 284 -3.54 12.03 -16.06
CA VAL A 284 -3.71 13.03 -17.13
C VAL A 284 -5.09 13.71 -17.17
N GLY A 285 -6.10 13.11 -16.55
CA GLY A 285 -7.47 13.65 -16.43
C GLY A 285 -7.71 14.42 -15.15
#